data_AF-A0A2S9GTY7-F1
#
_entry.id   AF-A0A2S9GTY7-F1
#
_cell.length_a   1.000
_cell.length_b   1.000
_cell.length_c   1.000
_cell.angle_alpha   90.00
_cell.angle_beta   90.00
_cell.angle_gamma   90.00
#
_symmetry.space_group_name_H-M   'P 1'
#
loop_
_entity.id
_entity.type
_entity.pdbx_description
1 polymer ?
#
loop_
_entity_poly.entity_id
_entity_poly.type
_entity_poly.pdbx_seq_one_letter_code
_entity_poly.pdbx_strand_id
1 'polypeptide(L)'
;MRKENVTRQFSFHIVFTSAALTLLLSSNAAYAIHKCILNGSITYSDMPCPANANVLPFTPSISPPNDPAAAKQRYLSDLQQLKKIEQQKEKEETQQKREALILINENKQARDKKFKCKDLDLKRKIAKQQRDKPQSKRKNKNNEQTEIRVQQAENNYQYFCKTE
;
A
#
# COMPACT_ATOMS: atom_id res chain seq x y z
N MET A 1 66.32 7.95 -17.71
CA MET A 1 65.90 6.68 -18.33
C MET A 1 65.11 5.86 -17.31
N ARG A 2 63.97 5.33 -17.78
CA ARG A 2 62.94 4.47 -17.14
C ARG A 2 63.37 3.68 -15.90
N LYS A 3 62.65 3.83 -14.77
CA LYS A 3 62.58 2.80 -13.72
C LYS A 3 61.48 3.02 -12.65
N GLU A 4 60.25 3.43 -12.98
CA GLU A 4 59.22 3.63 -11.93
C GLU A 4 57.80 3.12 -12.26
N ASN A 5 57.56 2.47 -13.40
CA ASN A 5 56.18 2.14 -13.83
C ASN A 5 55.74 0.67 -13.63
N VAL A 6 56.55 -0.22 -13.06
CA VAL A 6 56.24 -1.66 -13.02
C VAL A 6 55.53 -2.10 -11.74
N THR A 7 55.69 -1.38 -10.62
CA THR A 7 55.17 -1.80 -9.30
C THR A 7 53.70 -1.51 -9.06
N ARG A 8 53.05 -0.64 -9.84
CA ARG A 8 51.60 -0.35 -9.68
C ARG A 8 50.68 -1.34 -10.38
N GLN A 9 51.17 -2.10 -11.34
CA GLN A 9 50.33 -2.98 -12.16
C GLN A 9 50.06 -4.34 -11.47
N PHE A 10 50.95 -4.79 -10.59
CA PHE A 10 50.80 -6.07 -9.87
C PHE A 10 49.82 -6.02 -8.69
N SER A 11 49.64 -4.87 -8.04
CA SER A 11 48.77 -4.77 -6.86
C SER A 11 47.28 -4.84 -7.19
N PHE A 12 46.86 -4.38 -8.38
CA PHE A 12 45.45 -4.42 -8.79
C PHE A 12 44.96 -5.84 -9.11
N HIS A 13 45.81 -6.69 -9.68
CA HIS A 13 45.43 -8.07 -9.98
C HIS A 13 45.24 -8.93 -8.72
N ILE A 14 46.04 -8.71 -7.67
CA ILE A 14 45.95 -9.47 -6.41
C ILE A 14 44.65 -9.14 -5.65
N VAL A 15 44.22 -7.88 -5.66
CA VAL A 15 42.97 -7.47 -5.01
C VAL A 15 41.75 -8.02 -5.78
N PHE A 16 41.77 -7.96 -7.13
CA PHE A 16 40.67 -8.49 -7.94
C PHE A 16 40.53 -10.02 -7.89
N THR A 17 41.62 -10.78 -7.82
CA THR A 17 41.55 -12.25 -7.71
C THR A 17 41.06 -12.71 -6.34
N SER A 18 41.41 -11.99 -5.27
CA SER A 18 40.93 -12.30 -3.91
C SER A 18 39.41 -12.09 -3.76
N ALA A 19 38.85 -11.02 -4.33
CA ALA A 19 37.42 -10.73 -4.27
C ALA A 19 36.56 -11.73 -5.06
N ALA A 20 37.06 -12.23 -6.20
CA ALA A 20 36.37 -13.23 -6.99
C ALA A 20 36.29 -14.59 -6.26
N LEU A 21 37.34 -14.97 -5.51
CA LEU A 21 37.36 -16.24 -4.78
C LEU A 21 36.36 -16.25 -3.59
N THR A 22 36.15 -15.12 -2.93
CA THR A 22 35.14 -15.02 -1.84
C THR A 22 33.70 -15.09 -2.34
N LEU A 23 33.40 -14.65 -3.57
CA LEU A 23 32.04 -14.69 -4.12
C LEU A 23 31.59 -16.11 -4.53
N LEU A 24 32.53 -17.00 -4.86
CA LEU A 24 32.24 -18.37 -5.29
C LEU A 24 31.90 -19.32 -4.12
N LEU A 25 32.29 -18.99 -2.88
CA LEU A 25 32.00 -19.82 -1.71
C LEU A 25 30.57 -19.64 -1.14
N SER A 26 29.85 -18.57 -1.54
CA SER A 26 28.49 -18.30 -1.04
C SER A 26 27.36 -18.90 -1.91
N SER A 27 27.68 -19.57 -3.02
CA SER A 27 26.68 -19.91 -4.04
C SER A 27 25.89 -21.21 -3.82
N ASN A 28 26.07 -21.90 -2.69
CA ASN A 28 25.43 -23.19 -2.40
C ASN A 28 24.53 -23.20 -1.15
N ALA A 29 23.91 -22.08 -0.79
CA ALA A 29 22.72 -22.12 0.08
C ALA A 29 21.50 -22.57 -0.76
N ALA A 30 21.51 -23.83 -1.20
CA ALA A 30 20.28 -24.47 -1.65
C ALA A 30 19.37 -24.55 -0.42
N TYR A 31 18.28 -23.79 -0.41
CA TYR A 31 17.26 -23.82 0.64
C TYR A 31 16.59 -25.20 0.66
N ALA A 32 17.25 -26.17 1.29
CA ALA A 32 16.73 -27.49 1.54
C ALA A 32 16.13 -27.48 2.95
N ILE A 33 14.80 -27.39 3.04
CA ILE A 33 14.13 -27.58 4.33
C ILE A 33 14.37 -29.03 4.73
N HIS A 34 15.04 -29.26 5.85
CA HIS A 34 15.29 -30.56 6.44
C HIS A 34 14.27 -30.84 7.55
N LYS A 35 13.67 -32.03 7.53
CA LYS A 35 12.79 -32.51 8.58
C LYS A 35 13.58 -33.45 9.49
N CYS A 36 13.76 -33.07 10.75
CA CYS A 36 14.58 -33.81 11.71
C CYS A 36 13.72 -34.28 12.89
N ILE A 37 14.00 -35.47 13.43
CA ILE A 37 13.50 -35.87 14.75
C ILE A 37 14.62 -35.67 15.76
N LEU A 38 14.43 -34.73 16.69
CA LEU A 38 15.32 -34.47 17.81
C LEU A 38 14.55 -34.66 19.12
N ASN A 39 15.03 -35.55 19.99
CA ASN A 39 14.42 -35.85 21.30
C ASN A 39 12.91 -36.20 21.21
N GLY A 40 12.49 -36.90 20.15
CA GLY A 40 11.08 -37.26 19.92
C GLY A 40 10.19 -36.14 19.37
N SER A 41 10.73 -34.94 19.15
CA SER A 41 10.04 -33.81 18.51
C SER A 41 10.46 -33.64 17.05
N ILE A 42 9.51 -33.25 16.19
CA ILE A 42 9.79 -32.97 14.77
C ILE A 42 10.16 -31.50 14.64
N THR A 43 11.36 -31.23 14.15
CA THR A 43 11.87 -29.88 13.89
C THR A 43 12.17 -29.71 12.41
N TYR A 44 11.85 -28.53 11.87
CA TYR A 44 12.15 -28.15 10.49
C TYR A 44 13.25 -27.09 10.50
N SER A 45 14.30 -27.29 9.71
CA SER A 45 15.43 -26.37 9.65
C SER A 45 15.97 -26.27 8.24
N ASP A 46 16.45 -25.09 7.86
CA ASP A 46 17.20 -24.89 6.61
C ASP A 46 18.66 -25.39 6.72
N MET A 47 19.08 -25.79 7.92
CA MET A 47 20.37 -26.41 8.19
C MET A 47 20.22 -27.94 8.20
N PRO A 48 21.27 -28.70 7.82
CA PRO A 48 21.26 -30.15 7.93
C PRO A 48 20.99 -30.58 9.37
N CYS A 49 20.28 -31.70 9.53
CA CYS A 49 19.96 -32.21 10.87
C CYS A 49 21.23 -32.40 11.71
N PRO A 50 21.22 -32.01 12.99
CA PRO A 50 22.37 -32.22 13.87
C PRO A 50 22.68 -33.71 13.98
N ALA A 51 23.94 -34.06 14.29
CA ALA A 51 24.43 -35.45 14.24
C ALA A 51 23.64 -36.45 15.14
N ASN A 52 22.90 -35.94 16.11
CA ASN A 52 22.04 -36.70 17.02
C ASN A 52 20.55 -36.74 16.62
N ALA A 53 20.19 -36.23 15.43
CA ALA A 53 18.82 -36.22 14.92
C ALA A 53 18.67 -37.11 13.69
N ASN A 54 17.52 -37.77 13.59
CA ASN A 54 17.18 -38.59 12.43
C ASN A 54 16.59 -37.71 11.31
N VAL A 55 17.16 -37.79 10.10
CA VAL A 55 16.62 -37.14 8.91
C VAL A 55 15.40 -37.92 8.44
N LEU A 56 14.24 -37.27 8.37
CA LEU A 56 13.06 -37.85 7.75
C LEU A 56 13.00 -37.43 6.27
N PRO A 57 12.77 -38.37 5.34
CA PRO A 57 12.50 -38.00 3.96
C PRO A 57 11.20 -37.19 3.89
N PHE A 58 11.21 -36.14 3.06
CA PHE A 58 9.98 -35.50 2.59
C PHE A 58 9.28 -36.45 1.62
N THR A 59 8.64 -37.49 2.14
CA THR A 59 7.69 -38.24 1.33
C THR A 59 6.41 -37.42 1.26
N PRO A 60 5.98 -36.93 0.08
CA PRO A 60 4.59 -36.52 -0.08
C PRO A 60 3.75 -37.78 0.13
N SER A 61 3.18 -37.95 1.32
CA SER A 61 2.34 -39.11 1.65
C SER A 61 0.97 -38.92 1.02
N ILE A 62 0.91 -39.00 -0.30
CA ILE A 62 -0.35 -39.15 -1.01
C ILE A 62 -0.12 -40.29 -2.00
N SER A 63 -0.20 -41.52 -1.51
CA SER A 63 -0.50 -42.63 -2.41
C SER A 63 -1.78 -42.27 -3.16
N PRO A 64 -1.84 -42.45 -4.49
CA PRO A 64 -3.07 -42.22 -5.23
C PRO A 64 -4.18 -43.07 -4.60
N PRO A 65 -5.40 -42.51 -4.42
CA PRO A 65 -6.50 -43.25 -3.84
C PRO A 65 -6.68 -44.57 -4.60
N ASN A 66 -6.69 -45.68 -3.86
CA ASN A 66 -6.83 -47.02 -4.43
C ASN A 66 -8.18 -47.21 -5.17
N ASP A 67 -9.14 -46.31 -4.94
CA ASP A 67 -10.45 -46.27 -5.60
C ASP A 67 -10.62 -44.99 -6.45
N PRO A 68 -10.67 -45.11 -7.80
CA PRO A 68 -10.86 -43.97 -8.69
C PRO A 68 -12.24 -43.29 -8.53
N ALA A 69 -13.27 -44.01 -8.06
CA ALA A 69 -14.59 -43.42 -7.83
C ALA A 69 -14.57 -42.47 -6.62
N ALA A 70 -13.97 -42.90 -5.51
CA ALA A 70 -13.76 -42.06 -4.33
C ALA A 70 -12.88 -40.83 -4.66
N ALA A 71 -11.87 -41.00 -5.52
CA ALA A 71 -11.02 -39.90 -6.00
C ALA A 71 -11.82 -38.82 -6.73
N LYS A 72 -12.69 -39.25 -7.67
CA LYS A 72 -13.55 -38.36 -8.45
C LYS A 72 -14.54 -37.62 -7.54
N GLN A 73 -15.11 -38.29 -6.55
CA GLN A 73 -16.04 -37.66 -5.62
C GLN A 73 -15.37 -36.61 -4.73
N ARG A 74 -14.15 -36.88 -4.25
CA ARG A 74 -13.34 -35.89 -3.52
C ARG A 74 -13.02 -34.69 -4.40
N TYR A 75 -12.55 -34.91 -5.63
CA TYR A 75 -12.27 -33.85 -6.58
C TYR A 75 -13.50 -32.95 -6.83
N LEU A 76 -14.68 -33.54 -7.03
CA LEU A 76 -15.91 -32.75 -7.21
C LEU A 76 -16.30 -31.96 -5.95
N SER A 77 -16.09 -32.53 -4.76
CA SER A 77 -16.33 -31.83 -3.49
C SER A 77 -15.36 -30.66 -3.31
N ASP A 78 -14.08 -30.87 -3.60
CA ASP A 78 -13.04 -29.85 -3.51
C ASP A 78 -13.32 -28.71 -4.48
N LEU A 79 -13.72 -29.01 -5.73
CA LEU A 79 -14.15 -27.99 -6.69
C LEU A 79 -15.35 -27.16 -6.19
N GLN A 80 -16.32 -27.80 -5.54
CA GLN A 80 -17.45 -27.07 -4.95
C GLN A 80 -17.02 -26.19 -3.78
N GLN A 81 -16.10 -26.66 -2.95
CA GLN A 81 -15.54 -25.85 -1.85
C GLN A 81 -14.74 -24.67 -2.38
N LEU A 82 -13.90 -24.87 -3.40
CA LEU A 82 -13.14 -23.80 -4.04
C LEU A 82 -14.07 -22.74 -4.62
N LYS A 83 -15.13 -23.13 -5.34
CA LYS A 83 -16.13 -22.19 -5.85
C LYS A 83 -16.81 -21.38 -4.74
N LYS A 84 -17.12 -22.00 -3.59
CA LYS A 84 -17.70 -21.27 -2.44
C LYS A 84 -16.71 -20.25 -1.87
N ILE A 85 -15.44 -20.62 -1.76
CA ILE A 85 -14.38 -19.74 -1.28
C ILE A 85 -14.19 -18.56 -2.25
N GLU A 86 -14.16 -18.81 -3.56
CA GLU A 86 -14.07 -17.76 -4.58
C GLU A 86 -15.25 -16.80 -4.51
N GLN A 87 -16.48 -17.32 -4.43
CA GLN A 87 -17.67 -16.49 -4.29
C GLN A 87 -17.67 -15.67 -3.01
N GLN A 88 -17.17 -16.22 -1.91
CA GLN A 88 -17.05 -15.49 -0.65
C GLN A 88 -16.04 -14.35 -0.77
N LYS A 89 -14.87 -14.61 -1.35
CA LYS A 89 -13.86 -13.58 -1.62
C LYS A 89 -14.41 -12.46 -2.50
N GLU A 90 -15.11 -12.80 -3.59
CA GLU A 90 -15.69 -11.81 -4.49
C GLU A 90 -16.72 -10.92 -3.77
N LYS A 91 -17.55 -11.50 -2.90
CA LYS A 91 -18.50 -10.75 -2.07
C LYS A 91 -17.79 -9.81 -1.11
N GLU A 92 -16.79 -10.30 -0.39
CA GLU A 92 -16.00 -9.51 0.55
C GLU A 92 -15.29 -8.36 -0.17
N GLU A 93 -14.64 -8.62 -1.31
CA GLU A 93 -13.99 -7.58 -2.12
C GLU A 93 -14.99 -6.54 -2.63
N THR A 94 -16.18 -6.98 -3.08
CA THR A 94 -17.22 -6.07 -3.56
C THR A 94 -17.73 -5.18 -2.43
N GLN A 95 -17.91 -5.73 -1.23
CA GLN A 95 -18.32 -4.97 -0.07
C GLN A 95 -17.25 -3.96 0.36
N GLN A 96 -15.99 -4.39 0.45
CA GLN A 96 -14.86 -3.50 0.77
C GLN A 96 -14.72 -2.36 -0.24
N LYS A 97 -14.88 -2.66 -1.55
CA LYS A 97 -14.88 -1.62 -2.60
C LYS A 97 -16.02 -0.63 -2.42
N ARG A 98 -17.23 -1.09 -2.07
CA ARG A 98 -18.38 -0.20 -1.82
C ARG A 98 -18.13 0.71 -0.62
N GLU A 99 -17.67 0.16 0.49
CA GLU A 99 -17.35 0.92 1.72
C GLU A 99 -16.24 1.94 1.46
N ALA A 100 -15.19 1.55 0.76
CA ALA A 100 -14.11 2.46 0.36
C ALA A 100 -14.63 3.62 -0.52
N LEU A 101 -15.51 3.34 -1.47
CA LEU A 101 -16.11 4.38 -2.33
C LEU A 101 -16.99 5.36 -1.52
N ILE A 102 -17.74 4.88 -0.54
CA ILE A 102 -18.53 5.73 0.37
C ILE A 102 -17.60 6.69 1.11
N LEU A 103 -16.56 6.18 1.75
CA LEU A 103 -15.59 6.99 2.48
C LEU A 103 -14.87 8.00 1.58
N ILE A 104 -14.49 7.61 0.36
CA ILE A 104 -13.87 8.53 -0.61
C ILE A 104 -14.84 9.65 -0.99
N ASN A 105 -16.11 9.33 -1.24
CA ASN A 105 -17.12 10.30 -1.63
C ASN A 105 -17.44 11.27 -0.49
N GLU A 106 -17.60 10.78 0.74
CA GLU A 106 -17.82 11.62 1.93
C GLU A 106 -16.65 12.57 2.16
N ASN A 107 -15.41 12.05 2.09
CA ASN A 107 -14.21 12.88 2.21
C ASN A 107 -14.11 13.93 1.10
N LYS A 108 -14.47 13.58 -0.14
CA LYS A 108 -14.50 14.51 -1.26
C LYS A 108 -15.54 15.61 -1.03
N GLN A 109 -16.77 15.25 -0.64
CA GLN A 109 -17.83 16.20 -0.34
C GLN A 109 -17.44 17.16 0.80
N ALA A 110 -16.83 16.65 1.86
CA ALA A 110 -16.33 17.47 2.97
C ALA A 110 -15.24 18.46 2.51
N ARG A 111 -14.30 18.01 1.66
CA ARG A 111 -13.27 18.88 1.07
C ARG A 111 -13.87 19.96 0.17
N ASP A 112 -14.79 19.59 -0.70
CA ASP A 112 -15.45 20.50 -1.64
C ASP A 112 -16.27 21.55 -0.87
N LYS A 113 -17.01 21.14 0.16
CA LYS A 113 -17.73 22.05 1.07
C LYS A 113 -16.77 23.00 1.78
N LYS A 114 -15.68 22.49 2.35
CA LYS A 114 -14.66 23.32 3.02
C LYS A 114 -14.04 24.33 2.05
N PHE A 115 -13.74 23.92 0.82
CA PHE A 115 -13.19 24.82 -0.21
C PHE A 115 -14.21 25.91 -0.58
N LYS A 116 -15.46 25.54 -0.84
CA LYS A 116 -16.55 26.47 -1.14
C LYS A 116 -16.76 27.47 -0.01
N CYS A 117 -16.69 27.03 1.24
CA CYS A 117 -16.81 27.91 2.39
C CYS A 117 -15.65 28.88 2.54
N LYS A 118 -14.42 28.47 2.23
CA LYS A 118 -13.27 29.38 2.18
C LYS A 118 -13.42 30.44 1.10
N ASP A 119 -13.89 30.07 -0.09
CA ASP A 119 -14.15 31.02 -1.18
C ASP A 119 -15.24 32.03 -0.80
N LEU A 120 -16.35 31.56 -0.23
CA LEU A 120 -17.44 32.44 0.24
C LEU A 120 -16.99 33.36 1.38
N ASP A 121 -16.17 32.88 2.32
CA ASP A 121 -15.59 33.72 3.37
C ASP A 121 -14.70 34.82 2.79
N LEU A 122 -13.88 34.49 1.80
CA LEU A 122 -13.04 35.46 1.11
C LEU A 122 -13.91 36.52 0.41
N LYS A 123 -14.95 36.12 -0.32
CA LYS A 123 -15.89 37.05 -0.98
C LYS A 123 -16.58 37.96 0.04
N ARG A 124 -17.01 37.42 1.18
CA ARG A 124 -17.58 38.18 2.29
C ARG A 124 -16.59 39.22 2.83
N LYS A 125 -15.34 38.82 3.08
CA LYS A 125 -14.28 39.73 3.54
C LYS A 125 -13.99 40.84 2.53
N ILE A 126 -13.89 40.50 1.24
CA ILE A 126 -13.70 41.49 0.17
C ILE A 126 -14.88 42.45 0.12
N ALA A 127 -16.13 41.97 0.17
CA ALA A 127 -17.31 42.82 0.17
C ALA A 127 -17.31 43.81 1.36
N LYS A 128 -16.98 43.33 2.57
CA LYS A 128 -16.85 44.18 3.76
C LYS A 128 -15.75 45.23 3.63
N GLN A 129 -14.56 44.84 3.16
CA GLN A 129 -13.48 45.79 2.86
C GLN A 129 -13.91 46.82 1.81
N GLN A 130 -14.66 46.40 0.79
CA GLN A 130 -15.18 47.31 -0.23
C GLN A 130 -16.26 48.24 0.31
N ARG A 131 -16.93 47.93 1.43
CA ARG A 131 -17.85 48.82 2.16
C ARG A 131 -17.12 49.77 3.10
N ASP A 132 -15.99 49.38 3.68
CA ASP A 132 -15.26 50.17 4.66
C ASP A 132 -14.23 51.16 4.04
N LYS A 133 -13.96 51.05 2.72
CA LYS A 133 -13.14 52.04 1.99
C LYS A 133 -13.70 53.49 2.10
N PRO A 134 -12.84 54.51 2.19
CA PRO A 134 -13.26 55.90 2.37
C PRO A 134 -14.15 56.42 1.23
N GLN A 135 -15.22 57.13 1.61
CA GLN A 135 -16.28 57.62 0.71
C GLN A 135 -15.82 58.67 -0.31
N SER A 136 -14.67 59.32 -0.10
CA SER A 136 -14.10 60.30 -1.04
C SER A 136 -13.81 59.73 -2.44
N LYS A 137 -13.85 58.40 -2.60
CA LYS A 137 -13.73 57.70 -3.89
C LYS A 137 -15.03 57.03 -4.38
N ARG A 138 -16.17 57.19 -3.67
CA ARG A 138 -17.44 56.54 -4.01
C ARG A 138 -18.48 57.54 -4.50
N LYS A 139 -18.96 57.36 -5.74
CA LYS A 139 -20.19 58.01 -6.20
C LYS A 139 -21.37 57.47 -5.35
N ASN A 140 -22.21 58.35 -4.79
CA ASN A 140 -23.31 58.00 -3.86
C ASN A 140 -24.20 56.83 -4.33
N LYS A 141 -24.43 56.69 -5.65
CA LYS A 141 -25.22 55.59 -6.25
C LYS A 141 -24.60 54.18 -6.06
N ASN A 142 -23.32 54.09 -5.70
CA ASN A 142 -22.62 52.81 -5.49
C ASN A 142 -22.69 52.29 -4.04
N ASN A 143 -23.15 53.09 -3.07
CA ASN A 143 -23.20 52.65 -1.67
C ASN A 143 -24.30 51.60 -1.44
N GLU A 144 -25.52 51.83 -1.94
CA GLU A 144 -26.63 50.87 -1.83
C GLU A 144 -26.28 49.53 -2.50
N GLN A 145 -25.68 49.57 -3.69
CA GLN A 145 -25.20 48.37 -4.38
C GLN A 145 -24.11 47.63 -3.60
N THR A 146 -23.28 48.35 -2.84
CA THR A 146 -22.24 47.74 -2.00
C THR A 146 -22.86 47.05 -0.79
N GLU A 147 -23.85 47.65 -0.14
CA GLU A 147 -24.60 47.02 0.95
C GLU A 147 -25.32 45.75 0.49
N ILE A 148 -26.01 45.78 -0.65
CA ILE A 148 -26.67 44.60 -1.22
C ILE A 148 -25.65 43.47 -1.46
N ARG A 149 -24.45 43.79 -1.96
CA ARG A 149 -23.39 42.80 -2.16
C ARG A 149 -22.85 42.23 -0.86
N VAL A 150 -22.71 43.05 0.19
CA VAL A 150 -22.31 42.59 1.52
C VAL A 150 -23.37 41.63 2.07
N GLN A 151 -24.65 42.01 2.03
CA GLN A 151 -25.76 41.18 2.49
C GLN A 151 -25.85 39.87 1.71
N GLN A 152 -25.73 39.90 0.39
CA GLN A 152 -25.73 38.69 -0.44
C GLN A 152 -24.56 37.78 -0.11
N ALA A 153 -23.35 38.32 0.05
CA ALA A 153 -22.18 37.52 0.42
C ALA A 153 -22.33 36.91 1.82
N GLU A 154 -22.93 37.64 2.76
CA GLU A 154 -23.20 37.18 4.12
C GLU A 154 -24.28 36.09 4.12
N ASN A 155 -25.41 36.30 3.46
CA ASN A 155 -26.48 35.31 3.33
C ASN A 155 -26.01 34.03 2.64
N ASN A 156 -25.25 34.14 1.55
CA ASN A 156 -24.67 32.99 0.86
C ASN A 156 -23.72 32.21 1.77
N TYR A 157 -22.88 32.91 2.54
CA TYR A 157 -22.00 32.26 3.50
C TYR A 157 -22.79 31.55 4.62
N GLN A 158 -23.80 32.21 5.21
CA GLN A 158 -24.64 31.63 6.25
C GLN A 158 -25.37 30.37 5.76
N TYR A 159 -25.99 30.45 4.58
CA TYR A 159 -26.76 29.34 4.01
C TYR A 159 -25.89 28.10 3.71
N PHE A 160 -24.70 28.28 3.12
CA PHE A 160 -23.86 27.16 2.71
C PHE A 160 -22.92 26.63 3.81
N CYS A 161 -22.56 27.44 4.80
CA CYS A 161 -21.47 27.12 5.72
C CYS A 161 -21.85 27.05 7.20
N LYS A 162 -23.04 27.51 7.60
CA LYS A 162 -23.50 27.49 9.00
C LYS A 162 -24.61 26.48 9.28
N THR A 163 -25.13 25.81 8.26
CA THR A 163 -26.25 24.84 8.35
C THR A 163 -25.80 23.42 8.74
N GLU A 164 -24.73 23.29 9.53
CA GLU A 164 -24.27 22.02 10.13
C GLU A 164 -24.35 22.07 11.66
#